data_AF-A0A7J8SZI4-F1
#
_entry.id   AF-A0A7J8SZI4-F1
#
_cell.length_a   1.000
_cell.length_b   1.000
_cell.length_c   1.000
_cell.angle_alpha   90.00
_cell.angle_beta   90.00
_cell.angle_gamma   90.00
#
_symmetry.space_group_name_H-M   'P 1'
#
loop_
_entity.id
_entity.type
_entity.pdbx_description
1 polymer ?
#
loop_
_entity_poly.entity_id
_entity_poly.type
_entity_poly.pdbx_seq_one_letter_code
_entity_poly.pdbx_strand_id
1 'polypeptide(L)'
;MTHPMAVTNCNIDMESLISDQNRSIATLAITTLLKTGNESSVDRLMKQITNFMSDIADEFKIVVVEAIRSLCLKFPLKHRSLMNFLSNILREEGGFEYKKAIVDSIVILIRDIPEAKESGLLHLCEFIEDCEFTYLSTQILHFLGIEGPKTSDPSKYIRYIYNRVHLENATVRAGAVSTLAKFGAMVDTLKPRVFVLLRRCLFDNDDEVRDRATLYLNTLGGDGAVVETGEDVKEFLFGSLDIPLVNLENSLKTYEPSEEAFDINSVPKEVKTQPLAEKKAPGKKPIGLGAPPAGPPSTVDAYEKLLSSIPEFANFGKLFKSSAPVELTEAETEYAVNVVKHIFDGHVVFQYNCTNTIPEQLLENVTVIVDASEAEEFAEVASKPLRSLPYDSPGQTFVAFEKPEGVPAIGKFSNMLRFIVKEVDPSTGEAEDDGVEDEYQLEELEVVAADYMLKVGVSNFRNAWETMDADCERVDEYGLGPRESLAEAVNAVINLLGMQPCEGTEVVPNNSRSHTCLLSGVYIGNVKVLVRLQFGLDGPKDVAMKLAVRSEDEAVSDAIHEIVASG
;
A
#
# COMPACT_ATOMS: atom_id res chain seq x y z
N MET A 1 27.59 4.73 0.00
CA MET A 1 29.03 4.38 -0.02
C MET A 1 29.82 5.66 0.22
N THR A 2 30.86 5.62 1.06
CA THR A 2 31.66 6.79 1.47
C THR A 2 32.72 7.20 0.44
N HIS A 3 33.19 6.29 -0.43
CA HIS A 3 34.22 6.58 -1.46
C HIS A 3 33.96 5.88 -2.80
N PRO A 4 32.86 6.19 -3.52
CA PRO A 4 32.50 5.52 -4.78
C PRO A 4 33.57 5.65 -5.89
N MET A 5 34.38 6.70 -5.88
CA MET A 5 35.50 6.87 -6.82
C MET A 5 36.66 5.89 -6.59
N ALA A 6 36.83 5.38 -5.37
CA ALA A 6 37.90 4.42 -5.07
C ALA A 6 37.59 3.01 -5.60
N VAL A 7 36.30 2.69 -5.76
CA VAL A 7 35.80 1.37 -6.19
C VAL A 7 35.50 1.33 -7.70
N THR A 8 35.56 2.47 -8.39
CA THR A 8 35.26 2.56 -9.83
C THR A 8 36.13 1.64 -10.70
N ASN A 9 37.36 1.35 -10.28
CA ASN A 9 38.24 0.42 -11.01
C ASN A 9 37.70 -1.02 -11.02
N CYS A 10 36.94 -1.42 -9.98
CA CYS A 10 36.30 -2.74 -9.90
C CYS A 10 35.05 -2.84 -10.79
N ASN A 11 34.56 -1.72 -11.35
CA ASN A 11 33.35 -1.74 -12.18
C ASN A 11 33.54 -2.58 -13.45
N ILE A 12 34.75 -2.63 -13.99
CA ILE A 12 35.05 -3.45 -15.19
C ILE A 12 34.87 -4.94 -14.89
N ASP A 13 35.33 -5.39 -13.72
CA ASP A 13 35.20 -6.80 -13.32
C ASP A 13 33.74 -7.12 -12.99
N MET A 14 33.02 -6.20 -12.34
CA MET A 14 31.60 -6.35 -12.02
C MET A 14 30.70 -6.34 -13.27
N GLU A 15 31.07 -5.64 -14.35
CA GLU A 15 30.29 -5.67 -15.60
C GLU A 15 30.22 -7.08 -16.20
N SER A 16 31.23 -7.93 -15.98
CA SER A 16 31.20 -9.33 -16.42
C SER A 16 30.14 -10.15 -15.68
N LEU A 17 29.80 -9.76 -14.44
CA LEU A 17 28.82 -10.45 -13.59
C LEU A 17 27.37 -10.10 -13.95
N ILE A 18 27.12 -9.08 -14.80
CA ILE A 18 25.77 -8.78 -15.30
C ILE A 18 25.20 -9.96 -16.10
N SER A 19 26.08 -10.72 -16.78
CA SER A 19 25.70 -11.89 -17.59
C SER A 19 25.81 -13.21 -16.80
N ASP A 20 25.90 -13.16 -15.48
CA ASP A 20 25.96 -14.36 -14.64
C ASP A 20 24.65 -15.15 -14.72
N GLN A 21 24.73 -16.48 -14.64
CA GLN A 21 23.55 -17.35 -14.66
C GLN A 21 22.72 -17.21 -13.39
N ASN A 22 23.35 -16.85 -12.27
CA ASN A 22 22.66 -16.56 -11.03
C ASN A 22 22.10 -15.14 -11.07
N ARG A 23 20.77 -15.05 -11.17
CA ARG A 23 20.06 -13.76 -11.28
C ARG A 23 20.27 -12.86 -10.07
N SER A 24 20.41 -13.41 -8.86
CA SER A 24 20.72 -12.62 -7.67
C SER A 24 22.10 -11.96 -7.76
N ILE A 25 23.11 -12.67 -8.29
CA ILE A 25 24.46 -12.12 -8.51
C ILE A 25 24.42 -11.01 -9.57
N ALA A 26 23.73 -11.26 -10.68
CA ALA A 26 23.57 -10.28 -11.74
C ALA A 26 22.83 -9.01 -11.25
N THR A 27 21.75 -9.16 -10.47
CA THR A 27 21.04 -8.03 -9.85
C THR A 27 21.96 -7.23 -8.93
N LEU A 28 22.69 -7.89 -8.02
CA LEU A 28 23.62 -7.22 -7.12
C LEU A 28 24.73 -6.49 -7.88
N ALA A 29 25.26 -7.10 -8.95
CA ALA A 29 26.25 -6.47 -9.82
C ALA A 29 25.68 -5.20 -10.48
N ILE A 30 24.47 -5.26 -11.05
CA ILE A 30 23.80 -4.12 -11.68
C ILE A 30 23.54 -3.01 -10.66
N THR A 31 22.91 -3.31 -9.52
CA THR A 31 22.61 -2.30 -8.49
C THR A 31 23.89 -1.66 -7.96
N THR A 32 24.97 -2.45 -7.83
CA THR A 32 26.28 -1.93 -7.43
C THR A 32 26.86 -1.02 -8.50
N LEU A 33 26.83 -1.43 -9.78
CA LEU A 33 27.33 -0.64 -10.91
C LEU A 33 26.55 0.65 -11.11
N LEU A 34 25.24 0.66 -10.88
CA LEU A 34 24.43 1.88 -10.89
C LEU A 34 24.82 2.83 -9.75
N LYS A 35 25.19 2.30 -8.58
CA LYS A 35 25.64 3.11 -7.43
C LYS A 35 27.09 3.62 -7.58
N THR A 36 27.98 2.82 -8.15
CA THR A 36 29.42 3.13 -8.34
C THR A 36 29.74 3.69 -9.71
N GLY A 37 28.77 3.75 -10.61
CA GLY A 37 28.91 4.22 -11.98
C GLY A 37 29.43 5.65 -12.06
N ASN A 38 30.22 5.90 -13.09
CA ASN A 38 30.68 7.22 -13.50
C ASN A 38 29.89 7.69 -14.73
N GLU A 39 29.94 9.00 -15.01
CA GLU A 39 29.16 9.60 -16.11
C GLU A 39 29.45 8.97 -17.48
N SER A 40 30.69 8.54 -17.74
CA SER A 40 31.07 7.92 -19.02
C SER A 40 30.55 6.48 -19.19
N SER A 41 30.28 5.77 -18.10
CA SER A 41 29.77 4.39 -18.12
C SER A 41 28.26 4.26 -18.30
N VAL A 42 27.50 5.34 -18.02
CA VAL A 42 26.02 5.33 -17.99
C VAL A 42 25.42 4.72 -19.26
N ASP A 43 25.83 5.21 -20.44
CA ASP A 43 25.26 4.78 -21.72
C ASP A 43 25.55 3.31 -22.04
N ARG A 44 26.68 2.77 -21.54
CA ARG A 44 27.02 1.35 -21.68
C ARG A 44 26.20 0.49 -20.72
N LEU A 45 26.08 0.91 -19.46
CA LEU A 45 25.30 0.20 -18.44
C LEU A 45 23.84 0.08 -18.84
N MET A 46 23.22 1.16 -19.32
CA MET A 46 21.81 1.13 -19.75
C MET A 46 21.54 0.07 -20.82
N LYS A 47 22.44 -0.09 -21.80
CA LYS A 47 22.30 -1.11 -22.84
C LYS A 47 22.39 -2.54 -22.31
N GLN A 48 23.22 -2.78 -21.31
CA GLN A 48 23.38 -4.11 -20.71
C GLN A 48 22.19 -4.47 -19.83
N ILE A 49 21.63 -3.49 -19.12
CA ILE A 49 20.54 -3.70 -18.18
C ILE A 49 19.21 -3.97 -18.90
N THR A 50 18.97 -3.39 -20.09
CA THR A 50 17.69 -3.59 -20.81
C THR A 50 17.35 -5.07 -21.00
N ASN A 51 18.31 -5.89 -21.45
CA ASN A 51 18.08 -7.33 -21.66
C ASN A 51 17.92 -8.10 -20.34
N PHE A 52 18.38 -7.55 -19.22
CA PHE A 52 18.26 -8.17 -17.91
C PHE A 52 16.89 -7.91 -17.27
N MET A 53 16.30 -6.74 -17.54
CA MET A 53 15.03 -6.32 -16.94
C MET A 53 13.88 -7.28 -17.27
N SER A 54 13.86 -7.89 -18.45
CA SER A 54 12.82 -8.86 -18.83
C SER A 54 12.89 -10.18 -18.06
N ASP A 55 14.04 -10.49 -17.46
CA ASP A 55 14.36 -11.82 -16.93
C ASP A 55 14.27 -11.89 -15.39
N ILE A 56 13.81 -10.83 -14.73
CA ILE A 56 13.76 -10.71 -13.27
C ILE A 56 12.37 -10.34 -12.77
N ALA A 57 12.06 -10.70 -11.53
CA ALA A 57 10.79 -10.37 -10.87
C ALA A 57 10.67 -8.85 -10.60
N ASP A 58 9.44 -8.37 -10.51
CA ASP A 58 9.11 -6.95 -10.39
C ASP A 58 9.73 -6.28 -9.16
N GLU A 59 9.84 -7.00 -8.03
CA GLU A 59 10.53 -6.55 -6.82
C GLU A 59 11.97 -6.09 -7.11
N PHE A 60 12.71 -6.88 -7.92
CA PHE A 60 14.08 -6.53 -8.31
C PHE A 60 14.10 -5.40 -9.34
N LYS A 61 13.12 -5.36 -10.26
CA LYS A 61 12.99 -4.27 -11.23
C LYS A 61 12.79 -2.93 -10.53
N ILE A 62 11.99 -2.88 -9.45
CA ILE A 62 11.78 -1.69 -8.62
C ILE A 62 13.11 -1.16 -8.08
N VAL A 63 13.95 -2.04 -7.50
CA VAL A 63 15.28 -1.66 -6.99
C VAL A 63 16.18 -1.07 -8.09
N VAL A 64 16.12 -1.63 -9.30
CA VAL A 64 16.87 -1.11 -10.46
C VAL A 64 16.36 0.28 -10.88
N VAL A 65 15.05 0.48 -10.92
CA VAL A 65 14.42 1.78 -11.23
C VAL A 65 14.84 2.86 -10.24
N GLU A 66 14.82 2.56 -8.94
CA GLU A 66 15.26 3.50 -7.91
C GLU A 66 16.74 3.86 -8.05
N ALA A 67 17.59 2.88 -8.37
CA ALA A 67 19.01 3.10 -8.61
C ALA A 67 19.25 3.97 -9.86
N ILE A 68 18.47 3.79 -10.92
CA ILE A 68 18.49 4.62 -12.14
C ILE A 68 18.07 6.05 -11.84
N ARG A 69 16.99 6.24 -11.06
CA ARG A 69 16.55 7.56 -10.59
C ARG A 69 17.67 8.26 -9.83
N SER A 70 18.29 7.59 -8.84
CA SER A 70 19.42 8.15 -8.09
C SER A 70 20.62 8.48 -8.98
N LEU A 71 20.92 7.63 -9.97
CA LEU A 71 22.01 7.87 -10.92
C LEU A 71 21.72 9.08 -11.81
N CYS A 72 20.47 9.27 -12.22
CA CYS A 72 20.05 10.42 -13.03
C CYS A 72 20.14 11.73 -12.25
N LEU A 73 19.72 11.74 -10.99
CA LEU A 73 19.88 12.90 -10.10
C LEU A 73 21.37 13.22 -9.85
N LYS A 74 22.22 12.19 -9.79
CA LYS A 74 23.68 12.35 -9.64
C LYS A 74 24.36 12.88 -10.90
N PHE A 75 23.91 12.50 -12.09
CA PHE A 75 24.45 12.94 -13.39
C PHE A 75 23.35 13.53 -14.29
N PRO A 76 22.86 14.76 -14.00
CA PRO A 76 21.72 15.34 -14.73
C PRO A 76 21.97 15.53 -16.23
N LEU A 77 23.21 15.73 -16.67
CA LEU A 77 23.55 15.83 -18.09
C LEU A 77 23.26 14.55 -18.89
N LYS A 78 23.09 13.41 -18.21
CA LYS A 78 22.72 12.13 -18.80
C LYS A 78 21.22 11.84 -18.74
N HIS A 79 20.40 12.81 -18.32
CA HIS A 79 18.94 12.64 -18.18
C HIS A 79 18.28 12.05 -19.42
N ARG A 80 18.70 12.43 -20.63
CA ARG A 80 18.12 11.93 -21.87
C ARG A 80 18.26 10.41 -22.02
N SER A 81 19.41 9.85 -21.68
CA SER A 81 19.68 8.41 -21.79
C SER A 81 18.88 7.63 -20.74
N LEU A 82 18.90 8.10 -19.49
CA LEU A 82 18.25 7.47 -18.36
C LEU A 82 16.72 7.57 -18.43
N MET A 83 16.19 8.73 -18.83
CA MET A 83 14.75 8.95 -19.03
C MET A 83 14.21 8.07 -20.17
N ASN A 84 14.96 7.94 -21.27
CA ASN A 84 14.57 7.04 -22.36
C ASN A 84 14.57 5.57 -21.91
N PHE A 85 15.53 5.17 -21.07
CA PHE A 85 15.52 3.84 -20.48
C PHE A 85 14.27 3.61 -19.63
N LEU A 86 13.94 4.55 -18.71
CA LEU A 86 12.73 4.48 -17.88
C LEU A 86 11.46 4.40 -18.73
N SER A 87 11.37 5.19 -19.80
CA SER A 87 10.22 5.17 -20.72
C SER A 87 10.09 3.83 -21.46
N ASN A 88 11.20 3.25 -21.91
CA ASN A 88 11.16 1.97 -22.61
C ASN A 88 10.61 0.86 -21.70
N ILE A 89 11.14 0.75 -20.47
CA ILE A 89 10.66 -0.27 -19.52
C ILE A 89 9.26 0.04 -18.98
N LEU A 90 8.84 1.31 -19.01
CA LEU A 90 7.46 1.71 -18.67
C LEU A 90 6.45 1.13 -19.68
N ARG A 91 6.84 0.99 -20.94
CA ARG A 91 5.99 0.44 -22.02
C ARG A 91 5.94 -1.09 -22.10
N GLU A 92 6.87 -1.77 -21.45
CA GLU A 92 6.87 -3.25 -21.39
C GLU A 92 5.74 -3.76 -20.48
N GLU A 93 5.52 -5.07 -20.38
CA GLU A 93 4.58 -5.62 -19.39
C GLU A 93 5.17 -5.54 -17.97
N GLY A 94 4.32 -5.38 -16.96
CA GLY A 94 4.73 -5.41 -15.56
C GLY A 94 3.63 -4.97 -14.60
N GLY A 95 3.70 -5.42 -13.36
CA GLY A 95 2.69 -5.18 -12.33
C GLY A 95 2.65 -3.72 -11.84
N PHE A 96 1.58 -3.41 -11.12
CA PHE A 96 1.24 -2.05 -10.69
C PHE A 96 2.37 -1.37 -9.91
N GLU A 97 2.91 -2.00 -8.86
CA GLU A 97 3.96 -1.40 -8.01
C GLU A 97 5.24 -1.07 -8.80
N TYR A 98 5.58 -1.92 -9.77
CA TYR A 98 6.71 -1.67 -10.66
C TYR A 98 6.46 -0.49 -11.60
N LYS A 99 5.28 -0.43 -12.23
CA LYS A 99 4.89 0.69 -13.09
C LYS A 99 4.82 1.99 -12.32
N LYS A 100 4.23 1.95 -11.12
CA LYS A 100 4.15 3.07 -10.19
C LYS A 100 5.55 3.57 -9.82
N ALA A 101 6.49 2.69 -9.49
CA ALA A 101 7.87 3.08 -9.19
C ALA A 101 8.57 3.81 -10.36
N ILE A 102 8.30 3.40 -11.60
CA ILE A 102 8.81 4.07 -12.79
C ILE A 102 8.16 5.45 -12.97
N VAL A 103 6.84 5.54 -12.86
CA VAL A 103 6.09 6.81 -12.99
C VAL A 103 6.54 7.80 -11.91
N ASP A 104 6.62 7.37 -10.65
CA ASP A 104 7.11 8.18 -9.53
C ASP A 104 8.54 8.67 -9.79
N SER A 105 9.40 7.82 -10.36
CA SER A 105 10.76 8.19 -10.76
C SER A 105 10.77 9.26 -11.85
N ILE A 106 9.97 9.10 -12.91
CA ILE A 106 9.86 10.09 -13.99
C ILE A 106 9.34 11.43 -13.45
N VAL A 107 8.34 11.41 -12.57
CA VAL A 107 7.77 12.61 -11.93
C VAL A 107 8.83 13.35 -11.12
N ILE A 108 9.64 12.64 -10.32
CA ILE A 108 10.76 13.24 -9.57
C ILE A 108 11.77 13.88 -10.52
N LEU A 109 12.17 13.17 -11.59
CA LEU A 109 13.12 13.70 -12.55
C LEU A 109 12.60 14.94 -13.30
N ILE A 110 11.30 15.00 -13.61
CA ILE A 110 10.67 16.19 -14.22
C ILE A 110 10.71 17.41 -13.28
N ARG A 111 10.55 17.18 -11.96
CA ARG A 111 10.57 18.23 -10.94
C ARG A 111 11.98 18.76 -10.71
N ASP A 112 12.97 17.86 -10.63
CA ASP A 112 14.33 18.20 -10.21
C ASP A 112 15.28 18.52 -11.38
N ILE A 113 14.94 18.12 -12.61
CA ILE A 113 15.74 18.36 -13.82
C ILE A 113 14.87 19.10 -14.86
N PRO A 114 14.91 20.44 -14.92
CA PRO A 114 14.08 21.24 -15.83
C PRO A 114 14.17 20.83 -17.31
N GLU A 115 15.37 20.46 -17.78
CA GLU A 115 15.62 20.01 -19.15
C GLU A 115 14.95 18.67 -19.48
N ALA A 116 14.62 17.86 -18.46
CA ALA A 116 13.93 16.58 -18.62
C ALA A 116 12.41 16.73 -18.72
N LYS A 117 11.86 17.90 -18.36
CA LYS A 117 10.41 18.14 -18.23
C LYS A 117 9.64 17.76 -19.49
N GLU A 118 10.02 18.32 -20.64
CA GLU A 118 9.25 18.10 -21.87
C GLU A 118 9.31 16.65 -22.36
N SER A 119 10.49 16.02 -22.29
CA SER A 119 10.61 14.60 -22.66
C SER A 119 9.87 13.69 -21.69
N GLY A 120 9.94 13.96 -20.38
CA GLY A 120 9.28 13.15 -19.37
C GLY A 120 7.76 13.22 -19.48
N LEU A 121 7.19 14.43 -19.67
CA LEU A 121 5.75 14.58 -19.88
C LEU A 121 5.27 13.88 -21.14
N LEU A 122 6.06 13.89 -22.23
CA LEU A 122 5.70 13.15 -23.44
C LEU A 122 5.72 11.63 -23.21
N HIS A 123 6.73 11.10 -22.52
CA HIS A 123 6.76 9.67 -22.18
C HIS A 123 5.56 9.25 -21.32
N LEU A 124 5.16 10.08 -20.36
CA LEU A 124 3.95 9.84 -19.56
C LEU A 124 2.67 9.93 -20.40
N CYS A 125 2.60 10.87 -21.35
CA CYS A 125 1.48 10.97 -22.28
C CYS A 125 1.35 9.74 -23.18
N GLU A 126 2.47 9.21 -23.66
CA GLU A 126 2.49 7.99 -24.47
C GLU A 126 2.09 6.77 -23.64
N PHE A 127 2.52 6.69 -22.38
CA PHE A 127 2.15 5.58 -21.50
C PHE A 127 0.65 5.52 -21.23
N ILE A 128 0.01 6.65 -20.90
CA ILE A 128 -1.44 6.67 -20.67
C ILE A 128 -2.27 6.40 -21.93
N GLU A 129 -1.66 6.24 -23.11
CA GLU A 129 -2.42 5.85 -24.31
C GLU A 129 -2.94 4.42 -24.25
N ASP A 130 -2.15 3.53 -23.64
CA ASP A 130 -2.39 2.08 -23.55
C ASP A 130 -2.20 1.59 -22.10
N CYS A 131 -2.42 2.46 -21.11
CA CYS A 131 -2.24 2.10 -19.69
C CYS A 131 -3.50 1.41 -19.15
N GLU A 132 -3.34 0.18 -18.67
CA GLU A 132 -4.42 -0.60 -18.04
C GLU A 132 -4.76 -0.14 -16.61
N PHE A 133 -3.82 0.51 -15.92
CA PHE A 133 -4.00 0.93 -14.53
C PHE A 133 -4.73 2.28 -14.41
N THR A 134 -6.01 2.27 -14.06
CA THR A 134 -6.85 3.47 -13.84
C THR A 134 -6.19 4.47 -12.89
N TYR A 135 -5.63 3.99 -11.78
CA TYR A 135 -4.96 4.82 -10.79
C TYR A 135 -3.75 5.56 -11.38
N LEU A 136 -2.89 4.89 -12.16
CA LEU A 136 -1.74 5.55 -12.78
C LEU A 136 -2.17 6.56 -13.85
N SER A 137 -3.17 6.20 -14.67
CA SER A 137 -3.74 7.10 -15.67
C SER A 137 -4.27 8.40 -15.05
N THR A 138 -5.03 8.30 -13.95
CA THR A 138 -5.57 9.48 -13.26
C THR A 138 -4.49 10.32 -12.58
N GLN A 139 -3.49 9.69 -11.94
CA GLN A 139 -2.33 10.39 -11.35
C GLN A 139 -1.51 11.14 -12.40
N ILE A 140 -1.26 10.50 -13.55
CA ILE A 140 -0.52 11.12 -14.65
C ILE A 140 -1.33 12.26 -15.27
N LEU A 141 -2.63 12.09 -15.49
CA LEU A 141 -3.51 13.15 -15.97
C LEU A 141 -3.51 14.35 -15.01
N HIS A 142 -3.61 14.10 -13.71
CA HIS A 142 -3.52 15.15 -12.70
C HIS A 142 -2.18 15.90 -12.79
N PHE A 143 -1.06 15.15 -12.87
CA PHE A 143 0.27 15.72 -12.98
C PHE A 143 0.47 16.52 -14.28
N LEU A 144 -0.03 16.01 -15.42
CA LEU A 144 -0.07 16.72 -16.70
C LEU A 144 -0.84 18.04 -16.59
N GLY A 145 -1.93 18.07 -15.81
CA GLY A 145 -2.70 19.30 -15.56
C GLY A 145 -1.93 20.34 -14.77
N ILE A 146 -0.95 19.94 -13.95
CA ILE A 146 -0.09 20.84 -13.18
C ILE A 146 1.11 21.31 -13.99
N GLU A 147 1.82 20.38 -14.65
CA GLU A 147 3.11 20.68 -15.30
C GLU A 147 2.98 20.98 -16.79
N GLY A 148 2.02 20.38 -17.50
CA GLY A 148 1.79 20.57 -18.93
C GLY A 148 1.55 22.03 -19.34
N PRO A 149 0.71 22.82 -18.64
CA PRO A 149 0.51 24.23 -18.94
C PRO A 149 1.76 25.10 -18.81
N LYS A 150 2.79 24.64 -18.09
CA LYS A 150 4.04 25.36 -17.83
C LYS A 150 5.12 25.10 -18.90
N THR A 151 4.82 24.28 -19.90
CA THR A 151 5.77 23.91 -20.97
C THR A 151 5.84 24.97 -22.07
N SER A 152 6.82 24.87 -22.98
CA SER A 152 6.98 25.83 -24.08
C SER A 152 5.86 25.75 -25.12
N ASP A 153 5.30 24.56 -25.33
CA ASP A 153 4.14 24.33 -26.21
C ASP A 153 3.09 23.45 -25.50
N PRO A 154 2.21 24.06 -24.67
CA PRO A 154 1.15 23.32 -23.98
C PRO A 154 0.13 22.68 -24.92
N SER A 155 -0.01 23.19 -26.14
CA SER A 155 -1.05 22.76 -27.08
C SER A 155 -0.91 21.29 -27.50
N LYS A 156 0.33 20.77 -27.50
CA LYS A 156 0.66 19.40 -27.89
C LYS A 156 0.04 18.34 -26.99
N TYR A 157 -0.17 18.66 -25.70
CA TYR A 157 -0.70 17.70 -24.71
C TYR A 157 -2.22 17.51 -24.80
N ILE A 158 -2.94 18.49 -25.37
CA ILE A 158 -4.41 18.47 -25.43
C ILE A 158 -4.92 17.23 -26.16
N ARG A 159 -4.23 16.76 -27.20
CA ARG A 159 -4.63 15.55 -27.94
C ARG A 159 -4.58 14.31 -27.06
N TYR A 160 -3.47 14.12 -26.33
CA TYR A 160 -3.30 12.98 -25.43
C TYR A 160 -4.37 12.96 -24.35
N ILE A 161 -4.67 14.12 -23.76
CA ILE A 161 -5.71 14.26 -22.72
C ILE A 161 -7.10 14.01 -23.31
N TYR A 162 -7.43 14.59 -24.47
CA TYR A 162 -8.75 14.45 -25.08
C TYR A 162 -9.06 13.03 -25.53
N ASN A 163 -8.06 12.29 -26.03
CA ASN A 163 -8.25 10.88 -26.39
C ASN A 163 -8.74 10.05 -25.18
N ARG A 164 -8.24 10.36 -23.98
CA ARG A 164 -8.69 9.70 -22.73
C ARG A 164 -10.15 9.97 -22.39
N VAL A 165 -10.68 11.14 -22.77
CA VAL A 165 -12.10 11.48 -22.62
C VAL A 165 -13.01 10.60 -23.49
N HIS A 166 -12.51 9.89 -24.50
CA HIS A 166 -13.36 9.10 -25.40
C HIS A 166 -13.14 7.60 -25.30
N LEU A 167 -11.93 7.17 -24.94
CA LEU A 167 -11.51 5.77 -25.07
C LEU A 167 -11.42 5.02 -23.74
N GLU A 168 -11.61 5.70 -22.61
CA GLU A 168 -11.34 5.16 -21.27
C GLU A 168 -12.59 5.06 -20.41
N ASN A 169 -12.46 4.41 -19.24
CA ASN A 169 -13.51 4.34 -18.21
C ASN A 169 -13.85 5.73 -17.60
N ALA A 170 -14.97 5.79 -16.89
CA ALA A 170 -15.50 7.04 -16.32
C ALA A 170 -14.48 7.79 -15.44
N THR A 171 -13.78 7.08 -14.54
CA THR A 171 -12.77 7.66 -13.64
C THR A 171 -11.63 8.34 -14.40
N VAL A 172 -11.13 7.73 -15.47
CA VAL A 172 -10.08 8.35 -16.31
C VAL A 172 -10.64 9.51 -17.13
N ARG A 173 -11.85 9.38 -17.70
CA ARG A 173 -12.52 10.48 -18.44
C ARG A 173 -12.70 11.71 -17.55
N ALA A 174 -13.17 11.49 -16.32
CA ALA A 174 -13.31 12.49 -15.28
C ALA A 174 -11.99 13.20 -14.98
N GLY A 175 -10.91 12.43 -14.79
CA GLY A 175 -9.56 12.97 -14.61
C GLY A 175 -9.13 13.85 -15.79
N ALA A 176 -9.38 13.40 -17.01
CA ALA A 176 -9.03 14.14 -18.22
C ALA A 176 -9.82 15.45 -18.36
N VAL A 177 -11.10 15.47 -17.97
CA VAL A 177 -11.91 16.69 -17.91
C VAL A 177 -11.31 17.72 -16.93
N SER A 178 -10.90 17.30 -15.73
CA SER A 178 -10.16 18.17 -14.79
C SER A 178 -8.85 18.69 -15.37
N THR A 179 -8.11 17.84 -16.08
CA THR A 179 -6.85 18.23 -16.72
C THR A 179 -7.09 19.27 -17.81
N LEU A 180 -8.09 19.09 -18.68
CA LEU A 180 -8.45 20.09 -19.69
C LEU A 180 -8.82 21.43 -19.06
N ALA A 181 -9.57 21.42 -17.96
CA ALA A 181 -9.94 22.64 -17.25
C ALA A 181 -8.71 23.40 -16.73
N LYS A 182 -7.73 22.70 -16.15
CA LYS A 182 -6.45 23.30 -15.72
C LYS A 182 -5.68 23.95 -16.88
N PHE A 183 -5.65 23.33 -18.06
CA PHE A 183 -5.07 23.95 -19.25
C PHE A 183 -5.84 25.20 -19.68
N GLY A 184 -7.18 25.16 -19.65
CA GLY A 184 -8.04 26.30 -19.96
C GLY A 184 -7.91 27.48 -18.98
N ALA A 185 -7.56 27.19 -17.72
CA ALA A 185 -7.31 28.20 -16.68
C ALA A 185 -5.95 28.87 -16.80
N MET A 186 -4.93 28.13 -17.23
CA MET A 186 -3.54 28.60 -17.24
C MET A 186 -3.09 29.14 -18.59
N VAL A 187 -3.73 28.72 -19.70
CA VAL A 187 -3.32 29.05 -21.06
C VAL A 187 -4.49 29.68 -21.83
N ASP A 188 -4.59 31.02 -21.77
CA ASP A 188 -5.70 31.78 -22.37
C ASP A 188 -5.92 31.48 -23.86
N THR A 189 -4.84 31.22 -24.61
CA THR A 189 -4.91 30.90 -26.05
C THR A 189 -5.54 29.53 -26.33
N LEU A 190 -5.51 28.60 -25.37
CA LEU A 190 -6.14 27.27 -25.48
C LEU A 190 -7.57 27.26 -24.95
N LYS A 191 -7.95 28.24 -24.14
CA LYS A 191 -9.27 28.33 -23.49
C LYS A 191 -10.46 28.14 -24.45
N PRO A 192 -10.51 28.76 -25.66
CA PRO A 192 -11.61 28.52 -26.59
C PRO A 192 -11.71 27.07 -27.07
N ARG A 193 -10.56 26.40 -27.27
CA ARG A 193 -10.53 24.98 -27.67
C ARG A 193 -10.98 24.10 -26.52
N VAL A 194 -10.49 24.36 -25.31
CA VAL A 194 -10.89 23.64 -24.09
C VAL A 194 -12.40 23.71 -23.88
N PHE A 195 -13.04 24.88 -24.08
CA PHE A 195 -14.50 25.01 -23.98
C PHE A 195 -15.26 24.13 -24.96
N VAL A 196 -14.77 23.99 -26.20
CA VAL A 196 -15.40 23.08 -27.16
C VAL A 196 -15.31 21.63 -26.67
N LEU A 197 -14.19 21.24 -26.07
CA LEU A 197 -14.00 19.88 -25.56
C LEU A 197 -14.87 19.63 -24.32
N LEU A 198 -14.87 20.54 -23.34
CA LEU A 198 -15.70 20.42 -22.13
C LEU A 198 -17.20 20.40 -22.46
N ARG A 199 -17.67 21.21 -23.44
CA ARG A 199 -19.06 21.19 -23.89
C ARG A 199 -19.50 19.85 -24.50
N ARG A 200 -18.57 19.08 -25.06
CA ARG A 200 -18.87 17.72 -25.53
C ARG A 200 -19.06 16.76 -24.37
N CYS A 201 -18.32 16.95 -23.27
CA CYS A 201 -18.40 16.13 -22.07
C CYS A 201 -19.72 16.31 -21.31
N LEU A 202 -20.48 17.37 -21.58
CA LEU A 202 -21.86 17.53 -21.07
C LEU A 202 -22.83 16.43 -21.54
N PHE A 203 -22.46 15.71 -22.60
CA PHE A 203 -23.23 14.61 -23.16
C PHE A 203 -22.58 13.24 -22.90
N ASP A 204 -21.64 13.16 -21.95
CA ASP A 204 -21.08 11.88 -21.51
C ASP A 204 -22.19 11.02 -20.88
N ASN A 205 -22.05 9.69 -20.92
CA ASN A 205 -23.03 8.77 -20.33
C ASN A 205 -22.92 8.74 -18.80
N ASP A 206 -21.74 9.03 -18.27
CA ASP A 206 -21.46 9.05 -16.84
C ASP A 206 -21.81 10.41 -16.22
N ASP A 207 -22.47 10.40 -15.06
CA ASP A 207 -22.92 11.61 -14.37
C ASP A 207 -21.78 12.42 -13.77
N GLU A 208 -20.79 11.76 -13.17
CA GLU A 208 -19.58 12.39 -12.65
C GLU A 208 -18.90 13.24 -13.75
N VAL A 209 -18.68 12.65 -14.92
CA VAL A 209 -18.01 13.34 -16.05
C VAL A 209 -18.80 14.56 -16.51
N ARG A 210 -20.14 14.44 -16.60
CA ARG A 210 -21.03 15.55 -16.98
C ARG A 210 -21.03 16.66 -15.93
N ASP A 211 -21.10 16.32 -14.66
CA ASP A 211 -21.16 17.26 -13.55
C ASP A 211 -19.83 18.03 -13.44
N ARG A 212 -18.72 17.32 -13.56
CA ARG A 212 -17.38 17.89 -13.57
C ARG A 212 -17.16 18.81 -14.78
N ALA A 213 -17.66 18.44 -15.96
CA ALA A 213 -17.62 19.30 -17.15
C ALA A 213 -18.46 20.57 -16.98
N THR A 214 -19.66 20.44 -16.40
CA THR A 214 -20.55 21.56 -16.07
C THR A 214 -19.89 22.53 -15.09
N LEU A 215 -19.34 21.99 -14.00
CA LEU A 215 -18.61 22.74 -12.99
C LEU A 215 -17.49 23.56 -13.62
N TYR A 216 -16.59 22.93 -14.39
CA TYR A 216 -15.46 23.64 -14.97
C TYR A 216 -15.83 24.61 -16.09
N LEU A 217 -16.89 24.36 -16.85
CA LEU A 217 -17.41 25.36 -17.79
C LEU A 217 -17.87 26.62 -17.05
N ASN A 218 -18.57 26.46 -15.93
CA ASN A 218 -19.00 27.58 -15.10
C ASN A 218 -17.81 28.32 -14.46
N THR A 219 -16.90 27.59 -13.81
CA THR A 219 -15.69 28.14 -13.17
C THR A 219 -14.83 28.92 -14.17
N LEU A 220 -14.65 28.41 -15.40
CA LEU A 220 -13.81 29.07 -16.40
C LEU A 220 -14.52 30.22 -17.15
N GLY A 221 -15.83 30.40 -16.97
CA GLY A 221 -16.63 31.43 -17.64
C GLY A 221 -17.05 31.08 -19.07
N GLY A 222 -17.36 29.80 -19.32
CA GLY A 222 -17.76 29.26 -20.63
C GLY A 222 -18.97 29.94 -21.27
N ASP A 223 -19.90 30.42 -20.45
CA ASP A 223 -21.17 31.01 -20.89
C ASP A 223 -21.25 32.53 -20.68
N GLY A 224 -20.12 33.20 -20.41
CA GLY A 224 -20.05 34.66 -20.25
C GLY A 224 -20.61 35.19 -18.91
N ALA A 225 -21.16 34.31 -18.07
CA ALA A 225 -21.43 34.57 -16.66
C ALA A 225 -20.11 34.44 -15.88
N VAL A 226 -19.45 35.56 -15.59
CA VAL A 226 -18.30 35.58 -14.68
C VAL A 226 -18.85 35.51 -13.25
N VAL A 227 -18.71 34.35 -12.60
CA VAL A 227 -19.07 34.20 -11.17
C VAL A 227 -17.83 34.39 -10.28
N GLU A 228 -16.64 34.11 -10.79
CA GLU A 228 -15.39 34.06 -10.02
C GLU A 228 -14.24 34.83 -10.69
N THR A 229 -13.35 35.45 -9.91
CA THR A 229 -12.19 36.16 -10.44
C THR A 229 -11.11 35.17 -10.92
N GLY A 230 -10.17 35.62 -11.75
CA GLY A 230 -9.09 34.76 -12.24
C GLY A 230 -8.15 34.22 -11.14
N GLU A 231 -8.18 34.81 -9.94
CA GLU A 231 -7.47 34.30 -8.77
C GLU A 231 -8.26 33.17 -8.08
N ASP A 232 -9.57 33.34 -7.89
CA ASP A 232 -10.47 32.33 -7.30
C ASP A 232 -10.45 31.01 -8.11
N VAL A 233 -10.46 31.11 -9.44
CA VAL A 233 -10.37 29.97 -10.35
C VAL A 233 -9.06 29.19 -10.16
N LYS A 234 -7.95 29.90 -9.92
CA LYS A 234 -6.65 29.26 -9.71
C LYS A 234 -6.56 28.59 -8.35
N GLU A 235 -7.10 29.24 -7.31
CA GLU A 235 -7.17 28.65 -5.98
C GLU A 235 -8.05 27.39 -5.99
N PHE A 236 -9.19 27.41 -6.66
CA PHE A 236 -10.06 26.25 -6.79
C PHE A 236 -9.41 25.09 -7.55
N LEU A 237 -8.77 25.36 -8.69
CA LEU A 237 -8.21 24.31 -9.55
C LEU A 237 -6.85 23.78 -9.13
N PHE A 238 -6.04 24.60 -8.46
CA PHE A 238 -4.65 24.28 -8.11
C PHE A 238 -4.36 24.31 -6.60
N GLY A 239 -5.30 24.78 -5.79
CA GLY A 239 -5.19 24.77 -4.34
C GLY A 239 -5.13 23.36 -3.77
N SER A 240 -4.40 23.20 -2.67
CA SER A 240 -4.44 21.99 -1.87
C SER A 240 -5.65 22.03 -0.95
N LEU A 241 -6.46 20.97 -0.95
CA LEU A 241 -7.47 20.79 0.09
C LEU A 241 -6.76 20.39 1.40
N ASP A 242 -6.46 21.38 2.24
CA ASP A 242 -5.81 21.20 3.54
C ASP A 242 -6.83 20.72 4.59
N ILE A 243 -7.44 19.57 4.32
CA ILE A 243 -8.44 18.92 5.16
C ILE A 243 -8.08 17.43 5.29
N PRO A 244 -7.85 16.93 6.50
CA PRO A 244 -7.62 15.50 6.72
C PRO A 244 -8.84 14.69 6.28
N LEU A 245 -8.64 13.69 5.43
CA LEU A 245 -9.73 12.86 4.89
C LEU A 245 -10.60 12.24 5.99
N VAL A 246 -9.98 11.77 7.07
CA VAL A 246 -10.66 11.21 8.25
C VAL A 246 -11.59 12.24 8.90
N ASN A 247 -11.18 13.51 8.96
CA ASN A 247 -12.00 14.56 9.55
C ASN A 247 -13.17 14.91 8.62
N LEU A 248 -12.94 14.95 7.30
CA LEU A 248 -14.00 15.15 6.31
C LEU A 248 -15.04 14.03 6.37
N GLU A 249 -14.59 12.77 6.41
CA GLU A 249 -15.46 11.60 6.53
C GLU A 249 -16.32 11.67 7.81
N ASN A 250 -15.70 12.00 8.96
CA ASN A 250 -16.43 12.17 10.22
C ASN A 250 -17.46 13.30 10.15
N SER A 251 -17.08 14.46 9.59
CA SER A 251 -17.98 15.60 9.42
C SER A 251 -19.16 15.25 8.51
N LEU A 252 -18.93 14.53 7.42
CA LEU A 252 -19.99 14.07 6.50
C LEU A 252 -20.91 13.03 7.16
N LYS A 253 -20.38 12.11 7.97
CA LYS A 253 -21.18 11.14 8.74
C LYS A 253 -22.10 11.83 9.77
N THR A 254 -21.68 12.96 10.31
CA THR A 254 -22.47 13.75 11.25
C THR A 254 -23.39 14.77 10.60
N TYR A 255 -23.20 15.04 9.31
CA TYR A 255 -24.00 16.02 8.59
C TYR A 255 -25.39 15.44 8.32
N GLU A 256 -26.42 16.10 8.86
CA GLU A 256 -27.81 15.79 8.56
C GLU A 256 -28.23 16.54 7.29
N PRO A 257 -28.64 15.84 6.21
CA PRO A 257 -29.06 16.49 4.97
C PRO A 257 -30.17 17.51 5.24
N SER A 258 -29.93 18.75 4.83
CA SER A 258 -30.89 19.86 4.96
C SER A 258 -30.84 20.75 3.73
N GLU A 259 -31.68 21.79 3.70
CA GLU A 259 -31.63 22.83 2.65
C GLU A 259 -30.32 23.65 2.70
N GLU A 260 -29.55 23.59 3.80
CA GLU A 260 -28.22 24.20 3.90
C GLU A 260 -27.14 23.23 3.43
N ALA A 261 -26.39 23.60 2.39
CA ALA A 261 -25.30 22.80 1.85
C ALA A 261 -24.17 22.57 2.87
N PHE A 262 -23.49 21.42 2.76
CA PHE A 262 -22.33 21.10 3.61
C PHE A 262 -21.21 22.14 3.44
N ASP A 263 -20.81 22.79 4.53
CA ASP A 263 -19.69 23.72 4.52
C ASP A 263 -18.37 22.98 4.75
N ILE A 264 -17.58 22.85 3.69
CA ILE A 264 -16.25 22.22 3.73
C ILE A 264 -15.29 22.94 4.69
N ASN A 265 -15.49 24.23 4.95
CA ASN A 265 -14.65 25.00 5.87
C ASN A 265 -14.97 24.71 7.35
N SER A 266 -16.10 24.04 7.62
CA SER A 266 -16.46 23.59 8.97
C SER A 266 -15.66 22.36 9.42
N VAL A 267 -14.99 21.67 8.49
CA VAL A 267 -14.23 20.45 8.80
C VAL A 267 -12.99 20.80 9.63
N PRO A 268 -12.79 20.16 10.79
CA PRO A 268 -11.60 20.40 11.60
C PRO A 268 -10.32 20.06 10.82
N LYS A 269 -9.37 21.00 10.77
CA LYS A 269 -8.04 20.77 10.18
C LYS A 269 -7.07 20.08 11.14
N GLU A 270 -7.33 20.19 12.44
CA GLU A 270 -6.55 19.50 13.46
C GLU A 270 -6.85 18.00 13.41
N VAL A 271 -5.88 17.21 12.97
CA VAL A 271 -5.84 15.79 13.34
C VAL A 271 -5.46 15.76 14.81
N LYS A 272 -6.45 15.57 15.69
CA LYS A 272 -6.15 15.26 17.10
C LYS A 272 -5.39 13.93 17.10
N THR A 273 -4.06 14.00 17.18
CA THR A 273 -3.26 12.92 17.77
C THR A 273 -3.86 12.73 19.14
N GLN A 274 -4.67 11.67 19.32
CA GLN A 274 -5.19 11.37 20.64
C GLN A 274 -3.98 11.19 21.56
N PRO A 275 -3.80 12.06 22.58
CA PRO A 275 -2.94 11.71 23.68
C PRO A 275 -3.61 10.52 24.34
N LEU A 276 -2.88 9.41 24.52
CA LEU A 276 -3.27 8.32 25.40
C LEU A 276 -3.80 8.94 26.70
N ALA A 277 -5.11 8.87 26.90
CA ALA A 277 -5.75 9.47 28.05
C ALA A 277 -5.16 8.84 29.31
N GLU A 278 -4.43 9.64 30.08
CA GLU A 278 -4.03 9.32 31.44
C GLU A 278 -5.29 8.99 32.25
N LYS A 279 -5.53 7.70 32.49
CA LYS A 279 -6.52 7.25 33.48
C LYS A 279 -6.04 7.64 34.87
N LYS A 280 -6.45 8.81 35.35
CA LYS A 280 -6.48 9.11 36.80
C LYS A 280 -7.31 8.05 37.51
N ALA A 281 -6.70 7.40 38.48
CA ALA A 281 -7.31 6.38 39.33
C ALA A 281 -8.53 6.91 40.12
N PRO A 282 -9.63 6.15 40.25
CA PRO A 282 -10.68 6.45 41.21
C PRO A 282 -10.47 5.66 42.51
N GLY A 283 -10.53 6.37 43.64
CA GLY A 283 -10.54 5.79 44.98
C GLY A 283 -11.84 5.05 45.32
N LYS A 284 -11.70 4.02 46.16
CA LYS A 284 -12.73 3.31 46.97
C LYS A 284 -13.74 4.30 47.58
N LYS A 285 -15.06 4.08 47.82
CA LYS A 285 -16.05 2.97 47.99
C LYS A 285 -17.44 3.68 48.24
N PRO A 286 -18.61 3.03 48.51
CA PRO A 286 -19.39 2.00 47.80
C PRO A 286 -20.94 2.32 47.71
N ILE A 287 -21.69 1.43 47.03
CA ILE A 287 -23.17 1.18 47.08
C ILE A 287 -24.10 2.06 46.22
N GLY A 288 -24.86 1.41 45.31
CA GLY A 288 -26.12 1.92 44.75
C GLY A 288 -26.42 1.40 43.35
N LEU A 289 -27.38 0.48 43.21
CA LEU A 289 -27.81 -0.20 41.99
C LEU A 289 -28.32 0.76 40.88
N GLY A 290 -27.90 0.51 39.65
CA GLY A 290 -28.45 1.09 38.42
C GLY A 290 -27.50 0.94 37.24
N ALA A 291 -27.69 -0.09 36.42
CA ALA A 291 -26.87 -0.33 35.22
C ALA A 291 -27.08 0.78 34.17
N PRO A 292 -26.01 1.37 33.60
CA PRO A 292 -26.08 2.08 32.32
C PRO A 292 -25.83 1.12 31.14
N PRO A 293 -26.30 1.43 29.92
CA PRO A 293 -26.21 0.54 28.76
C PRO A 293 -24.75 0.31 28.33
N ALA A 294 -24.47 -0.88 27.80
CA ALA A 294 -23.17 -1.24 27.23
C ALA A 294 -22.77 -0.27 26.11
N GLY A 295 -21.56 0.28 26.18
CA GLY A 295 -20.95 1.00 25.06
C GLY A 295 -20.70 0.08 23.86
N PRO A 296 -20.37 0.63 22.69
CA PRO A 296 -20.11 -0.17 21.49
C PRO A 296 -18.96 -1.16 21.75
N PRO A 297 -19.08 -2.42 21.30
CA PRO A 297 -18.06 -3.45 21.54
C PRO A 297 -16.75 -3.09 20.83
N SER A 298 -15.62 -3.48 21.41
CA SER A 298 -14.32 -3.53 20.72
C SER A 298 -14.44 -4.36 19.45
N THR A 299 -13.71 -4.00 18.39
CA THR A 299 -13.66 -4.74 17.11
C THR A 299 -13.31 -6.23 17.29
N VAL A 300 -12.48 -6.55 18.29
CA VAL A 300 -12.13 -7.93 18.66
C VAL A 300 -13.36 -8.71 19.19
N ASP A 301 -14.17 -8.09 20.05
CA ASP A 301 -15.40 -8.71 20.58
C ASP A 301 -16.43 -8.94 19.47
N ALA A 302 -16.40 -8.15 18.40
CA ALA A 302 -17.27 -8.33 17.23
C ALA A 302 -16.84 -9.55 16.41
N TYR A 303 -15.53 -9.71 16.13
CA TYR A 303 -15.01 -10.88 15.42
C TYR A 303 -15.22 -12.17 16.20
N GLU A 304 -14.97 -12.16 17.52
CA GLU A 304 -15.18 -13.35 18.36
C GLU A 304 -16.65 -13.80 18.35
N LYS A 305 -17.60 -12.86 18.41
CA LYS A 305 -19.04 -13.15 18.28
C LYS A 305 -19.42 -13.64 16.89
N LEU A 306 -18.86 -13.05 15.83
CA LEU A 306 -19.12 -13.46 14.46
C LEU A 306 -18.65 -14.91 14.24
N LEU A 307 -17.38 -15.20 14.55
CA LEU A 307 -16.77 -16.51 14.32
C LEU A 307 -17.44 -17.60 15.17
N SER A 308 -17.77 -17.31 16.43
CA SER A 308 -18.50 -18.27 17.29
C SER A 308 -19.95 -18.53 16.86
N SER A 309 -20.54 -17.64 16.05
CA SER A 309 -21.86 -17.87 15.46
C SER A 309 -21.84 -18.84 14.26
N ILE A 310 -20.66 -19.13 13.72
CA ILE A 310 -20.45 -20.07 12.62
C ILE A 310 -20.24 -21.48 13.20
N PRO A 311 -21.18 -22.43 12.98
CA PRO A 311 -21.12 -23.76 13.60
C PRO A 311 -19.81 -24.52 13.37
N GLU A 312 -19.22 -24.36 12.18
CA GLU A 312 -17.97 -24.99 11.77
C GLU A 312 -16.78 -24.52 12.62
N PHE A 313 -16.83 -23.30 13.17
CA PHE A 313 -15.72 -22.67 13.90
C PHE A 313 -15.96 -22.64 15.42
N ALA A 314 -17.15 -23.04 15.88
CA ALA A 314 -17.56 -22.94 17.28
C ALA A 314 -16.64 -23.68 18.27
N ASN A 315 -15.91 -24.69 17.80
CA ASN A 315 -15.01 -25.52 18.61
C ASN A 315 -13.53 -25.10 18.52
N PHE A 316 -13.17 -24.04 17.79
CA PHE A 316 -11.77 -23.61 17.64
C PHE A 316 -11.19 -22.95 18.90
N GLY A 317 -12.01 -22.72 19.93
CA GLY A 317 -11.60 -22.14 21.18
C GLY A 317 -11.63 -20.61 21.15
N LYS A 318 -10.80 -19.98 21.99
CA LYS A 318 -10.78 -18.53 22.14
C LYS A 318 -9.96 -17.88 21.02
N LEU A 319 -10.51 -16.83 20.42
CA LEU A 319 -9.79 -16.01 19.45
C LEU A 319 -8.58 -15.33 20.13
N PHE A 320 -7.39 -15.56 19.60
CA PHE A 320 -6.16 -14.96 20.12
C PHE A 320 -5.94 -13.55 19.54
N LYS A 321 -5.99 -13.43 18.21
CA LYS A 321 -5.77 -12.18 17.49
C LYS A 321 -6.52 -12.16 16.16
N SER A 322 -6.86 -10.98 15.68
CA SER A 322 -7.23 -10.76 14.27
C SER A 322 -6.30 -9.73 13.65
N SER A 323 -5.90 -9.95 12.39
CA SER A 323 -5.07 -9.00 11.65
C SER A 323 -5.86 -7.74 11.26
N ALA A 324 -5.15 -6.73 10.76
CA ALA A 324 -5.79 -5.76 9.89
C ALA A 324 -6.18 -6.43 8.56
N PRO A 325 -7.16 -5.90 7.82
CA PRO A 325 -7.44 -6.36 6.47
C PRO A 325 -6.20 -6.26 5.58
N VAL A 326 -5.97 -7.29 4.76
CA VAL A 326 -4.96 -7.34 3.71
C VAL A 326 -5.71 -7.38 2.38
N GLU A 327 -5.49 -6.38 1.52
CA GLU A 327 -6.11 -6.35 0.20
C GLU A 327 -5.58 -7.49 -0.66
N LEU A 328 -6.47 -8.24 -1.31
CA LEU A 328 -6.14 -9.33 -2.22
C LEU A 328 -6.48 -9.02 -3.68
N THR A 329 -7.00 -7.82 -3.92
CA THR A 329 -7.31 -7.26 -5.23
C THR A 329 -6.99 -5.78 -5.21
N GLU A 330 -6.66 -5.21 -6.36
CA GLU A 330 -6.50 -3.77 -6.48
C GLU A 330 -7.85 -3.05 -6.34
N ALA A 331 -7.82 -1.78 -5.94
CA ALA A 331 -9.00 -0.94 -5.92
C ALA A 331 -9.57 -0.76 -7.34
N GLU A 332 -10.90 -0.78 -7.48
CA GLU A 332 -11.61 -0.61 -8.76
C GLU A 332 -11.50 -1.80 -9.75
N THR A 333 -11.12 -2.98 -9.28
CA THR A 333 -11.24 -4.25 -10.01
C THR A 333 -12.69 -4.78 -10.00
N GLU A 334 -12.96 -5.83 -10.79
CA GLU A 334 -14.27 -6.49 -10.93
C GLU A 334 -14.85 -6.96 -9.59
N TYR A 335 -13.97 -7.40 -8.69
CA TYR A 335 -14.33 -7.86 -7.36
C TYR A 335 -13.36 -7.28 -6.35
N ALA A 336 -13.85 -6.46 -5.42
CA ALA A 336 -13.02 -5.98 -4.32
C ALA A 336 -12.96 -7.06 -3.22
N VAL A 337 -11.78 -7.61 -2.97
CA VAL A 337 -11.55 -8.65 -1.97
C VAL A 337 -10.40 -8.27 -1.04
N ASN A 338 -10.67 -8.31 0.26
CA ASN A 338 -9.63 -8.31 1.29
C ASN A 338 -9.82 -9.45 2.27
N VAL A 339 -8.75 -9.80 2.98
CA VAL A 339 -8.75 -10.90 3.93
C VAL A 339 -8.35 -10.42 5.33
N VAL A 340 -9.06 -10.92 6.34
CA VAL A 340 -8.69 -10.80 7.75
C VAL A 340 -8.28 -12.18 8.26
N LYS A 341 -7.08 -12.27 8.84
CA LYS A 341 -6.56 -13.49 9.47
C LYS A 341 -7.00 -13.54 10.93
N HIS A 342 -7.69 -14.60 11.32
CA HIS A 342 -8.10 -14.85 12.70
C HIS A 342 -7.31 -16.02 13.27
N ILE A 343 -6.51 -15.74 14.29
CA ILE A 343 -5.59 -16.69 14.89
C ILE A 343 -6.22 -17.29 16.15
N PHE A 344 -6.24 -18.62 16.21
CA PHE A 344 -6.59 -19.43 17.37
C PHE A 344 -5.41 -20.31 17.75
N ASP A 345 -5.51 -21.00 18.89
CA ASP A 345 -4.38 -21.78 19.43
C ASP A 345 -3.96 -22.92 18.49
N GLY A 346 -4.92 -23.63 17.90
CA GLY A 346 -4.70 -24.70 16.92
C GLY A 346 -5.31 -24.46 15.54
N HIS A 347 -5.85 -23.26 15.27
CA HIS A 347 -6.52 -22.97 14.00
C HIS A 347 -6.21 -21.57 13.49
N VAL A 348 -6.33 -21.39 12.17
CA VAL A 348 -6.35 -20.08 11.51
C VAL A 348 -7.58 -20.01 10.61
N VAL A 349 -8.35 -18.92 10.71
CA VAL A 349 -9.49 -18.67 9.83
C VAL A 349 -9.19 -17.45 8.97
N PHE A 350 -9.30 -17.61 7.67
CA PHE A 350 -9.30 -16.52 6.70
C PHE A 350 -10.73 -16.09 6.44
N GLN A 351 -11.05 -14.85 6.82
CA GLN A 351 -12.29 -14.17 6.48
C GLN A 351 -12.05 -13.32 5.23
N TYR A 352 -12.61 -13.72 4.10
CA TYR A 352 -12.58 -12.92 2.88
C TYR A 352 -13.80 -12.02 2.86
N ASN A 353 -13.59 -10.71 2.84
CA ASN A 353 -14.63 -9.72 2.60
C ASN A 353 -14.66 -9.44 1.10
N CYS A 354 -15.79 -9.71 0.45
CA CYS A 354 -15.94 -9.62 -0.99
C CYS A 354 -17.03 -8.61 -1.34
N THR A 355 -16.81 -7.81 -2.39
CA THR A 355 -17.83 -6.95 -2.99
C THR A 355 -17.77 -7.11 -4.50
N ASN A 356 -18.91 -7.45 -5.12
CA ASN A 356 -19.04 -7.43 -6.58
C ASN A 356 -19.21 -5.98 -7.07
N THR A 357 -18.34 -5.51 -7.95
CA THR A 357 -18.38 -4.13 -8.49
C THR A 357 -19.00 -4.05 -9.87
N ILE A 358 -19.46 -5.17 -10.44
CA ILE A 358 -20.10 -5.23 -11.76
C ILE A 358 -21.63 -5.15 -11.63
N PRO A 359 -22.29 -4.09 -12.12
CA PRO A 359 -23.75 -3.89 -12.01
C PRO A 359 -24.58 -4.96 -12.70
N GLU A 360 -24.11 -5.45 -13.85
CA GLU A 360 -24.81 -6.44 -14.67
C GLU A 360 -24.62 -7.89 -14.17
N GLN A 361 -24.05 -8.08 -12.98
CA GLN A 361 -23.77 -9.40 -12.43
C GLN A 361 -24.35 -9.62 -11.04
N LEU A 362 -24.83 -10.85 -10.83
CA LEU A 362 -25.10 -11.43 -9.54
C LEU A 362 -24.20 -12.66 -9.38
N LEU A 363 -23.40 -12.71 -8.32
CA LEU A 363 -22.61 -13.91 -8.03
C LEU A 363 -23.36 -14.79 -7.03
N GLU A 364 -23.39 -16.09 -7.27
CA GLU A 364 -23.92 -17.10 -6.36
C GLU A 364 -22.84 -18.12 -5.99
N ASN A 365 -22.97 -18.72 -4.80
CA ASN A 365 -22.06 -19.74 -4.28
C ASN A 365 -20.57 -19.33 -4.31
N VAL A 366 -20.29 -18.08 -3.91
CA VAL A 366 -18.95 -17.51 -3.88
C VAL A 366 -18.10 -18.20 -2.80
N THR A 367 -17.00 -18.81 -3.21
CA THR A 367 -16.03 -19.47 -2.33
C THR A 367 -14.62 -19.06 -2.71
N VAL A 368 -13.68 -19.12 -1.78
CA VAL A 368 -12.26 -19.01 -2.12
C VAL A 368 -11.65 -20.41 -2.03
N ILE A 369 -10.99 -20.82 -3.11
CA ILE A 369 -10.13 -22.00 -3.14
C ILE A 369 -8.73 -21.54 -2.75
N VAL A 370 -8.15 -22.20 -1.75
CA VAL A 370 -6.86 -21.81 -1.20
C VAL A 370 -5.86 -22.94 -1.45
N ASP A 371 -4.80 -22.65 -2.18
CA ASP A 371 -3.67 -23.55 -2.34
C ASP A 371 -2.68 -23.30 -1.19
N ALA A 372 -2.55 -24.30 -0.32
CA ALA A 372 -1.65 -24.31 0.84
C ALA A 372 -0.40 -25.17 0.61
N SER A 373 0.00 -25.41 -0.64
CA SER A 373 1.18 -26.22 -0.96
C SER A 373 2.50 -25.65 -0.43
N GLU A 374 2.59 -24.32 -0.25
CA GLU A 374 3.71 -23.64 0.41
C GLU A 374 3.47 -23.41 1.93
N ALA A 375 2.54 -24.17 2.51
CA ALA A 375 2.11 -24.06 3.91
C ALA A 375 1.82 -25.45 4.50
N GLU A 376 2.81 -26.36 4.45
CA GLU A 376 2.66 -27.79 4.81
C GLU A 376 2.11 -28.07 6.22
N GLU A 377 2.25 -27.12 7.15
CA GLU A 377 1.75 -27.23 8.53
C GLU A 377 0.24 -26.91 8.67
N PHE A 378 -0.39 -26.48 7.58
CA PHE A 378 -1.80 -26.10 7.57
C PHE A 378 -2.64 -27.15 6.84
N ALA A 379 -3.69 -27.64 7.49
CA ALA A 379 -4.66 -28.54 6.88
C ALA A 379 -6.03 -27.86 6.81
N GLU A 380 -6.61 -27.72 5.62
CA GLU A 380 -7.96 -27.16 5.47
C GLU A 380 -8.98 -28.07 6.17
N VAL A 381 -9.78 -27.52 7.08
CA VAL A 381 -10.76 -28.26 7.88
C VAL A 381 -12.20 -27.83 7.64
N ALA A 382 -12.42 -26.61 7.18
CA ALA A 382 -13.77 -26.10 6.88
C ALA A 382 -13.72 -24.90 5.94
N SER A 383 -14.77 -24.76 5.13
CA SER A 383 -15.04 -23.54 4.38
C SER A 383 -16.53 -23.20 4.47
N LYS A 384 -16.83 -21.91 4.45
CA LYS A 384 -18.21 -21.41 4.47
C LYS A 384 -18.42 -20.50 3.26
N PRO A 385 -19.09 -21.00 2.21
CA PRO A 385 -19.35 -20.20 1.02
C PRO A 385 -20.36 -19.10 1.30
N LEU A 386 -20.26 -18.02 0.53
CA LEU A 386 -21.24 -16.95 0.47
C LEU A 386 -22.29 -17.31 -0.59
N ARG A 387 -23.55 -17.47 -0.16
CA ARG A 387 -24.62 -17.93 -1.04
C ARG A 387 -24.89 -16.97 -2.21
N SER A 388 -24.84 -15.66 -1.98
CA SER A 388 -25.17 -14.64 -2.97
C SER A 388 -24.41 -13.36 -2.66
N LEU A 389 -23.84 -12.75 -3.70
CA LEU A 389 -23.13 -11.48 -3.68
C LEU A 389 -23.67 -10.57 -4.80
N PRO A 390 -24.73 -9.80 -4.52
CA PRO A 390 -25.25 -8.80 -5.45
C PRO A 390 -24.24 -7.67 -5.69
N TYR A 391 -24.46 -6.91 -6.76
CA TYR A 391 -23.73 -5.67 -7.03
C TYR A 391 -23.70 -4.74 -5.81
N ASP A 392 -22.51 -4.20 -5.53
CA ASP A 392 -22.21 -3.19 -4.51
C ASP A 392 -22.69 -3.55 -3.09
N SER A 393 -22.84 -4.84 -2.83
CA SER A 393 -23.28 -5.37 -1.54
C SER A 393 -22.15 -6.20 -0.90
N PRO A 394 -21.56 -5.76 0.21
CA PRO A 394 -20.50 -6.51 0.87
C PRO A 394 -20.98 -7.86 1.38
N GLY A 395 -20.19 -8.90 1.13
CA GLY A 395 -20.40 -10.26 1.61
C GLY A 395 -19.13 -10.85 2.20
N GLN A 396 -19.27 -12.01 2.85
CA GLN A 396 -18.15 -12.68 3.52
C GLN A 396 -18.16 -14.17 3.25
N THR A 397 -17.00 -14.72 2.91
CA THR A 397 -16.74 -16.15 2.79
C THR A 397 -15.52 -16.51 3.65
N PHE A 398 -15.42 -17.76 4.08
CA PHE A 398 -14.42 -18.17 5.06
C PHE A 398 -13.76 -19.49 4.68
N VAL A 399 -12.46 -19.60 4.97
CA VAL A 399 -11.68 -20.85 4.90
C VAL A 399 -10.90 -21.01 6.19
N ALA A 400 -10.93 -22.19 6.79
CA ALA A 400 -10.31 -22.48 8.06
C ALA A 400 -9.31 -23.63 7.94
N PHE A 401 -8.17 -23.45 8.60
CA PHE A 401 -7.07 -24.40 8.65
C PHE A 401 -6.80 -24.82 10.09
N GLU A 402 -6.54 -26.10 10.29
CA GLU A 402 -5.90 -26.64 11.48
C GLU A 402 -4.37 -26.49 11.36
N LYS A 403 -3.72 -26.21 12.49
CA LYS A 403 -2.26 -26.11 12.63
C LYS A 403 -1.82 -26.69 13.97
N PRO A 404 -0.52 -26.95 14.22
CA PRO A 404 -0.04 -27.35 15.54
C PRO A 404 -0.50 -26.41 16.66
N GLU A 405 -1.03 -26.97 17.75
CA GLU A 405 -1.56 -26.19 18.88
C GLU A 405 -0.44 -25.47 19.65
N GLY A 406 -0.63 -24.19 19.97
CA GLY A 406 0.31 -23.40 20.77
C GLY A 406 1.62 -23.00 20.07
N VAL A 407 1.85 -23.47 18.84
CA VAL A 407 3.06 -23.18 18.05
C VAL A 407 2.70 -22.34 16.83
N PRO A 408 3.45 -21.28 16.49
CA PRO A 408 3.29 -20.60 15.22
C PRO A 408 3.61 -21.49 14.03
N ALA A 409 2.70 -21.56 13.09
CA ALA A 409 2.96 -22.07 11.75
C ALA A 409 3.00 -20.89 10.78
N ILE A 410 3.92 -20.90 9.81
CA ILE A 410 4.04 -19.88 8.78
C ILE A 410 3.88 -20.51 7.41
N GLY A 411 3.43 -19.72 6.43
CA GLY A 411 3.23 -20.25 5.08
C GLY A 411 2.65 -19.22 4.13
N LYS A 412 2.79 -19.52 2.84
CA LYS A 412 2.17 -18.77 1.75
C LYS A 412 0.97 -19.52 1.20
N PHE A 413 -0.04 -18.76 0.81
CA PHE A 413 -1.32 -19.28 0.34
C PHE A 413 -1.72 -18.56 -0.96
N SER A 414 -1.89 -19.32 -2.03
CA SER A 414 -2.46 -18.79 -3.27
C SER A 414 -3.98 -18.87 -3.22
N ASN A 415 -4.67 -17.81 -3.62
CA ASN A 415 -6.11 -17.68 -3.41
C ASN A 415 -6.82 -17.53 -4.76
N MET A 416 -7.91 -18.25 -4.97
CA MET A 416 -8.73 -18.16 -6.18
C MET A 416 -10.20 -18.07 -5.80
N LEU A 417 -10.84 -16.95 -6.14
CA LEU A 417 -12.27 -16.76 -5.95
C LEU A 417 -13.01 -17.58 -7.00
N ARG A 418 -13.94 -18.44 -6.60
CA ARG A 418 -14.78 -19.25 -7.47
C ARG A 418 -16.25 -18.96 -7.18
N PHE A 419 -17.05 -18.79 -8.23
CA PHE A 419 -18.46 -18.44 -8.10
C PHE A 419 -19.26 -18.86 -9.34
N ILE A 420 -20.57 -18.73 -9.25
CA ILE A 420 -21.48 -18.81 -10.39
C ILE A 420 -21.92 -17.40 -10.73
N VAL A 421 -21.59 -16.90 -11.92
CA VAL A 421 -22.03 -15.60 -12.41
C VAL A 421 -23.38 -15.73 -13.12
N LYS A 422 -24.31 -14.86 -12.77
CA LYS A 422 -25.60 -14.68 -13.45
C LYS A 422 -25.68 -13.27 -14.00
N GLU A 423 -26.10 -13.14 -15.25
CA GLU A 423 -26.37 -11.83 -15.86
C GLU A 423 -27.63 -11.22 -15.25
N VAL A 424 -27.60 -9.91 -15.02
CA VAL A 424 -28.73 -9.12 -14.49
C VAL A 424 -29.23 -8.21 -15.60
N ASP A 425 -30.52 -8.30 -15.93
CA ASP A 425 -31.13 -7.42 -16.94
C ASP A 425 -31.15 -5.97 -16.40
N PRO A 426 -30.48 -5.01 -17.06
CA PRO A 426 -30.39 -3.62 -16.57
C PRO A 426 -31.74 -2.89 -16.53
N SER A 427 -32.75 -3.37 -17.25
CA SER A 427 -34.07 -2.75 -17.35
C SER A 427 -35.07 -3.24 -16.30
N THR A 428 -34.90 -4.48 -15.81
CA THR A 428 -35.79 -5.09 -14.83
C THR A 428 -35.13 -5.30 -13.46
N GLY A 429 -33.79 -5.39 -13.42
CA GLY A 429 -33.01 -5.75 -12.23
C GLY A 429 -33.14 -7.24 -11.85
N GLU A 430 -33.71 -8.07 -12.73
CA GLU A 430 -33.87 -9.51 -12.52
C GLU A 430 -32.64 -10.26 -13.04
N ALA A 431 -32.11 -11.17 -12.22
CA ALA A 431 -31.03 -12.07 -12.62
C ALA A 431 -31.58 -13.25 -13.41
N GLU A 432 -30.83 -13.71 -14.41
CA GLU A 432 -31.17 -14.92 -15.15
C GLU A 432 -31.16 -16.17 -14.25
N ASP A 433 -32.02 -17.15 -14.57
CA ASP A 433 -32.13 -18.40 -13.80
C ASP A 433 -30.87 -19.28 -13.96
N ASP A 434 -30.27 -19.27 -15.15
CA ASP A 434 -29.07 -20.01 -15.49
C ASP A 434 -27.81 -19.16 -15.24
N GLY A 435 -26.75 -19.77 -14.69
CA GLY A 435 -25.47 -19.10 -14.42
C GLY A 435 -24.29 -19.93 -14.88
N VAL A 436 -23.13 -19.28 -15.05
CA VAL A 436 -21.88 -19.89 -15.52
C VAL A 436 -20.87 -19.95 -14.37
N GLU A 437 -20.19 -21.07 -14.19
CA GLU A 437 -19.07 -21.16 -13.24
C GLU A 437 -17.88 -20.35 -13.77
N ASP A 438 -17.31 -19.50 -12.91
CA ASP A 438 -16.16 -18.68 -13.23
C ASP A 438 -15.19 -18.58 -12.03
N GLU A 439 -13.95 -18.22 -12.34
CA GLU A 439 -12.83 -18.15 -11.39
C GLU A 439 -12.06 -16.85 -11.57
N TYR A 440 -11.67 -16.23 -10.45
CA TYR A 440 -10.90 -14.99 -10.41
C TYR A 440 -9.70 -15.15 -9.50
N GLN A 441 -8.50 -14.95 -10.04
CA GLN A 441 -7.25 -15.07 -9.31
C GLN A 441 -7.08 -13.90 -8.33
N LEU A 442 -6.75 -14.21 -7.08
CA LEU A 442 -6.46 -13.21 -6.05
C LEU A 442 -4.96 -13.21 -5.73
N GLU A 443 -4.49 -12.13 -5.09
CA GLU A 443 -3.11 -12.02 -4.61
C GLU A 443 -2.75 -13.09 -3.57
N GLU A 444 -1.45 -13.35 -3.41
CA GLU A 444 -0.92 -14.27 -2.42
C GLU A 444 -1.12 -13.73 -1.00
N LEU A 445 -1.45 -14.63 -0.08
CA LEU A 445 -1.59 -14.34 1.34
C LEU A 445 -0.48 -15.04 2.13
N GLU A 446 0.14 -14.32 3.07
CA GLU A 446 1.12 -14.91 3.98
C GLU A 446 0.62 -14.90 5.43
N VAL A 447 0.84 -16.03 6.12
CA VAL A 447 0.78 -16.12 7.58
C VAL A 447 2.21 -16.07 8.09
N VAL A 448 2.51 -15.08 8.94
CA VAL A 448 3.86 -14.78 9.41
C VAL A 448 3.94 -14.84 10.94
N ALA A 449 5.15 -14.94 11.49
CA ALA A 449 5.37 -15.03 12.93
C ALA A 449 4.71 -13.87 13.73
N ALA A 450 4.70 -12.66 13.17
CA ALA A 450 4.07 -11.48 13.77
C ALA A 450 2.54 -11.63 13.95
N ASP A 451 1.87 -12.53 13.22
CA ASP A 451 0.45 -12.83 13.41
C ASP A 451 0.18 -13.53 14.75
N TYR A 452 1.20 -14.18 15.33
CA TYR A 452 1.13 -14.88 16.61
C TYR A 452 1.60 -14.04 17.80
N MET A 453 1.78 -12.73 17.60
CA MET A 453 2.22 -11.78 18.62
C MET A 453 1.18 -10.67 18.85
N LEU A 454 0.77 -10.47 20.10
CA LEU A 454 -0.01 -9.31 20.53
C LEU A 454 0.91 -8.17 20.97
N LYS A 455 0.66 -6.97 20.43
CA LYS A 455 1.33 -5.74 20.83
C LYS A 455 0.76 -5.25 22.16
N VAL A 456 1.50 -5.43 23.25
CA VAL A 456 1.06 -5.05 24.60
C VAL A 456 2.13 -4.17 25.23
N GLY A 457 1.83 -2.88 25.42
CA GLY A 457 2.77 -1.93 26.00
C GLY A 457 2.97 -2.13 27.50
N VAL A 458 4.19 -1.85 27.96
CA VAL A 458 4.58 -1.88 29.38
C VAL A 458 4.99 -0.47 29.82
N SER A 459 4.41 0.01 30.93
CA SER A 459 4.62 1.38 31.42
C SER A 459 5.98 1.61 32.06
N ASN A 460 6.64 0.56 32.55
CA ASN A 460 8.00 0.61 33.08
C ASN A 460 8.70 -0.69 32.68
N PHE A 461 9.42 -0.65 31.55
CA PHE A 461 10.03 -1.83 30.97
C PHE A 461 11.07 -2.44 31.91
N ARG A 462 11.86 -1.58 32.58
CA ARG A 462 12.89 -2.03 33.52
C ARG A 462 12.32 -2.87 34.66
N ASN A 463 11.24 -2.39 35.29
CA ASN A 463 10.59 -3.10 36.38
C ASN A 463 10.01 -4.44 35.90
N ALA A 464 9.32 -4.44 34.74
CA ALA A 464 8.77 -5.67 34.18
C ALA A 464 9.88 -6.68 33.84
N TRP A 465 11.00 -6.23 33.28
CA TRP A 465 12.16 -7.07 33.00
C TRP A 465 12.78 -7.66 34.26
N GLU A 466 13.00 -6.85 35.30
CA GLU A 466 13.58 -7.29 36.58
C GLU A 466 12.65 -8.23 37.37
N THR A 467 11.33 -8.12 37.15
CA THR A 467 10.33 -8.98 37.80
C THR A 467 10.12 -10.31 37.05
N MET A 468 10.39 -10.33 35.75
CA MET A 468 10.32 -11.53 34.93
C MET A 468 11.50 -12.46 35.24
N ASP A 469 11.21 -13.76 35.30
CA ASP A 469 12.20 -14.77 35.68
C ASP A 469 13.42 -14.71 34.75
N ALA A 470 14.61 -14.77 35.36
CA ALA A 470 15.87 -14.74 34.64
C ALA A 470 16.29 -16.14 34.15
N ASP A 471 15.68 -17.20 34.66
CA ASP A 471 16.00 -18.58 34.27
C ASP A 471 15.61 -18.88 32.81
N CYS A 472 14.61 -18.16 32.27
CA CYS A 472 14.19 -18.23 30.86
C CYS A 472 14.79 -17.10 30.00
N GLU A 473 15.86 -16.43 30.46
CA GLU A 473 16.57 -15.44 29.65
C GLU A 473 17.46 -16.13 28.60
N ARG A 474 17.21 -15.82 27.33
CA ARG A 474 18.10 -16.20 26.23
C ARG A 474 18.74 -14.94 25.64
N VAL A 475 20.03 -15.04 25.32
CA VAL A 475 20.82 -13.94 24.75
C VAL A 475 21.70 -14.47 23.63
N ASP A 476 21.65 -13.82 22.48
CA ASP A 476 22.46 -14.17 21.31
C ASP A 476 22.76 -12.95 20.43
N GLU A 477 23.70 -13.07 19.51
CA GLU A 477 24.13 -12.02 18.59
C GLU A 477 23.87 -12.41 17.13
N TYR A 478 23.27 -11.49 16.38
CA TYR A 478 22.84 -11.68 15.00
C TYR A 478 23.43 -10.59 14.11
N GLY A 479 23.91 -10.98 12.93
CA GLY A 479 24.26 -10.04 11.86
C GLY A 479 23.03 -9.76 11.01
N LEU A 480 22.52 -8.52 11.01
CA LEU A 480 21.39 -8.10 10.18
C LEU A 480 21.81 -7.67 8.77
N GLY A 481 23.12 -7.71 8.50
CA GLY A 481 23.71 -7.35 7.22
C GLY A 481 23.69 -5.84 6.94
N PRO A 482 23.93 -5.46 5.68
CA PRO A 482 23.96 -4.05 5.28
C PRO A 482 22.56 -3.42 5.30
N ARG A 483 22.39 -2.35 6.09
CA ARG A 483 21.16 -1.55 6.15
C ARG A 483 21.43 -0.09 5.78
N GLU A 484 20.42 0.65 5.33
CA GLU A 484 20.56 2.07 5.01
C GLU A 484 20.80 2.91 6.26
N SER A 485 20.15 2.54 7.37
CA SER A 485 20.28 3.20 8.66
C SER A 485 19.98 2.25 9.83
N LEU A 486 20.41 2.62 11.05
CA LEU A 486 19.97 1.93 12.27
C LEU A 486 18.45 2.02 12.47
N ALA A 487 17.79 3.09 12.01
CA ALA A 487 16.34 3.25 12.10
C ALA A 487 15.60 2.20 11.27
N GLU A 488 16.07 1.94 10.05
CA GLU A 488 15.55 0.88 9.21
C GLU A 488 15.73 -0.50 9.86
N ALA A 489 16.92 -0.79 10.40
CA ALA A 489 17.20 -2.05 11.09
C ALA A 489 16.27 -2.27 12.30
N VAL A 490 16.06 -1.22 13.11
CA VAL A 490 15.14 -1.26 14.25
C VAL A 490 13.71 -1.54 13.79
N ASN A 491 13.22 -0.83 12.76
CA ASN A 491 11.87 -1.02 12.24
C ASN A 491 11.67 -2.40 11.61
N ALA A 492 12.67 -2.93 10.92
CA ALA A 492 12.62 -4.28 10.33
C ALA A 492 12.41 -5.34 11.41
N VAL A 493 13.18 -5.29 12.51
CA VAL A 493 13.04 -6.25 13.62
C VAL A 493 11.73 -6.07 14.39
N ILE A 494 11.27 -4.82 14.57
CA ILE A 494 9.95 -4.55 15.18
C ILE A 494 8.83 -5.22 14.36
N ASN A 495 8.88 -5.09 13.04
CA ASN A 495 7.89 -5.64 12.14
C ASN A 495 7.96 -7.17 12.08
N LEU A 496 9.18 -7.73 12.00
CA LEU A 496 9.42 -9.18 12.03
C LEU A 496 8.83 -9.84 13.29
N LEU A 497 9.10 -9.25 14.46
CA LEU A 497 8.62 -9.78 15.74
C LEU A 497 7.15 -9.44 16.02
N GLY A 498 6.60 -8.40 15.39
CA GLY A 498 5.23 -7.95 15.63
C GLY A 498 4.97 -7.40 17.04
N MET A 499 6.01 -6.96 17.76
CA MET A 499 5.93 -6.54 19.17
C MET A 499 5.70 -5.03 19.34
N GLN A 500 5.30 -4.63 20.55
CA GLN A 500 5.09 -3.22 20.91
C GLN A 500 6.40 -2.57 21.36
N PRO A 501 6.90 -1.53 20.67
CA PRO A 501 8.01 -0.74 21.18
C PRO A 501 7.62 0.03 22.44
N CYS A 502 8.56 0.11 23.37
CA CYS A 502 8.39 0.72 24.69
C CYS A 502 9.21 2.00 24.80
N GLU A 503 8.70 2.94 25.59
CA GLU A 503 9.46 4.11 26.08
C GLU A 503 10.06 4.99 24.95
N GLY A 504 9.47 4.97 23.74
CA GLY A 504 9.95 5.75 22.59
C GLY A 504 11.23 5.21 21.96
N THR A 505 11.62 3.98 22.29
CA THR A 505 12.87 3.36 21.84
C THR A 505 12.83 2.88 20.39
N GLU A 506 11.71 3.02 19.69
CA GLU A 506 11.60 2.92 18.23
C GLU A 506 12.24 4.11 17.51
N VAL A 507 12.36 5.27 18.15
CA VAL A 507 12.92 6.48 17.55
C VAL A 507 14.44 6.46 17.68
N VAL A 508 15.13 6.25 16.55
CA VAL A 508 16.60 6.26 16.50
C VAL A 508 17.12 7.69 16.29
N PRO A 509 17.99 8.23 17.16
CA PRO A 509 18.57 9.55 16.96
C PRO A 509 19.48 9.59 15.72
N ASN A 510 19.47 10.73 15.01
CA ASN A 510 20.30 10.94 13.82
C ASN A 510 21.80 10.71 14.12
N ASN A 511 22.50 10.06 13.19
CA ASN A 511 23.94 9.74 13.28
C ASN A 511 24.36 8.83 14.44
N SER A 512 23.42 8.09 15.06
CA SER A 512 23.75 7.11 16.10
C SER A 512 24.61 5.98 15.54
N ARG A 513 25.62 5.53 16.31
CA ARG A 513 26.45 4.35 15.97
C ARG A 513 26.01 3.07 16.69
N SER A 514 25.14 3.22 17.68
CA SER A 514 24.48 2.13 18.40
C SER A 514 23.12 2.63 18.89
N HIS A 515 22.18 1.73 19.10
CA HIS A 515 20.84 2.05 19.57
C HIS A 515 20.28 0.90 20.40
N THR A 516 19.45 1.17 21.40
CA THR A 516 18.74 0.13 22.16
C THR A 516 17.25 0.27 21.93
N CYS A 517 16.60 -0.83 21.53
CA CYS A 517 15.16 -0.92 21.36
C CYS A 517 14.58 -1.91 22.37
N LEU A 518 13.46 -1.54 23.00
CA LEU A 518 12.79 -2.32 24.02
C LEU A 518 11.41 -2.71 23.50
N LEU A 519 11.14 -4.01 23.41
CA LEU A 519 9.88 -4.52 22.86
C LEU A 519 9.15 -5.38 23.88
N SER A 520 7.82 -5.29 23.87
CA SER A 520 6.95 -6.09 24.74
C SER A 520 5.79 -6.66 23.96
N GLY A 521 5.37 -7.86 24.34
CA GLY A 521 4.27 -8.53 23.68
C GLY A 521 3.75 -9.72 24.46
N VAL A 522 2.68 -10.30 23.93
CA VAL A 522 2.13 -11.57 24.40
C VAL A 522 2.12 -12.52 23.22
N TYR A 523 2.87 -13.61 23.32
CA TYR A 523 2.94 -14.66 22.33
C TYR A 523 1.71 -15.56 22.41
N ILE A 524 1.46 -16.34 21.34
CA ILE A 524 0.40 -17.36 21.35
C ILE A 524 0.59 -18.32 22.55
N GLY A 525 -0.52 -18.83 23.09
CA GLY A 525 -0.53 -19.45 24.43
C GLY A 525 -0.63 -18.46 25.61
N ASN A 526 -0.75 -17.15 25.33
CA ASN A 526 -0.83 -16.06 26.31
C ASN A 526 0.46 -15.87 27.16
N VAL A 527 1.62 -16.23 26.61
CA VAL A 527 2.91 -16.10 27.29
C VAL A 527 3.45 -14.69 27.11
N LYS A 528 3.75 -13.99 28.21
CA LYS A 528 4.36 -12.66 28.13
C LYS A 528 5.82 -12.76 27.71
N VAL A 529 6.21 -11.86 26.81
CA VAL A 529 7.59 -11.79 26.31
C VAL A 529 8.07 -10.35 26.35
N LEU A 530 9.29 -10.17 26.84
CA LEU A 530 10.03 -8.93 26.81
C LEU A 530 11.32 -9.13 26.04
N VAL A 531 11.66 -8.16 25.20
CA VAL A 531 12.85 -8.21 24.35
C VAL A 531 13.65 -6.93 24.50
N ARG A 532 14.97 -7.09 24.66
CA ARG A 532 15.96 -6.02 24.61
C ARG A 532 16.84 -6.24 23.38
N LEU A 533 16.80 -5.28 22.47
CA LEU A 533 17.63 -5.26 21.27
C LEU A 533 18.71 -4.20 21.44
N GLN A 534 19.97 -4.58 21.22
CA GLN A 534 21.09 -3.65 21.17
C GLN A 534 21.71 -3.71 19.78
N PHE A 535 21.50 -2.66 19.00
CA PHE A 535 22.03 -2.53 17.66
C PHE A 535 23.37 -1.80 17.70
N GLY A 536 24.30 -2.23 16.85
CA GLY A 536 25.60 -1.60 16.66
C GLY A 536 26.02 -1.67 15.20
N LEU A 537 26.78 -0.67 14.75
CA LEU A 537 27.43 -0.72 13.44
C LEU A 537 28.70 -1.58 13.53
N ASP A 538 28.72 -2.72 12.86
CA ASP A 538 29.87 -3.64 12.78
C ASP A 538 30.77 -3.36 11.56
N GLY A 539 30.38 -2.40 10.72
CA GLY A 539 31.13 -1.96 9.55
C GLY A 539 30.52 -0.73 8.88
N PRO A 540 30.99 -0.34 7.68
CA PRO A 540 30.34 0.71 6.89
C PRO A 540 28.98 0.21 6.40
N LYS A 541 27.92 0.56 7.14
CA LYS A 541 26.50 0.15 6.93
C LYS A 541 26.12 -1.25 7.39
N ASP A 542 27.05 -2.04 7.91
CA ASP A 542 26.75 -3.36 8.46
C ASP A 542 26.20 -3.22 9.89
N VAL A 543 25.08 -3.87 10.18
CA VAL A 543 24.40 -3.77 11.47
C VAL A 543 24.44 -5.13 12.17
N ALA A 544 25.04 -5.16 13.35
CA ALA A 544 24.92 -6.27 14.28
C ALA A 544 23.86 -5.94 15.34
N MET A 545 23.20 -6.97 15.84
CA MET A 545 22.18 -6.87 16.86
C MET A 545 22.40 -7.94 17.91
N LYS A 546 22.51 -7.52 19.16
CA LYS A 546 22.37 -8.40 20.31
C LYS A 546 20.91 -8.46 20.73
N LEU A 547 20.36 -9.66 20.71
CA LEU A 547 18.99 -9.98 21.12
C LEU A 547 19.02 -10.61 22.51
N ALA A 548 18.31 -10.02 23.46
CA ALA A 548 18.03 -10.64 24.74
C ALA A 548 16.52 -10.78 24.92
N VAL A 549 16.03 -12.00 25.14
CA VAL A 549 14.62 -12.33 25.32
C VAL A 549 14.41 -12.86 26.73
N ARG A 550 13.36 -12.37 27.40
CA ARG A 550 12.81 -12.99 28.61
C ARG A 550 11.35 -13.30 28.37
N SER A 551 10.91 -14.43 28.89
CA SER A 551 9.51 -14.83 28.88
C SER A 551 9.18 -15.68 30.11
N GLU A 552 7.92 -16.06 30.26
CA GLU A 552 7.47 -17.00 31.31
C GLU A 552 7.73 -18.48 30.94
N ASP A 553 8.25 -18.76 29.74
CA ASP A 553 8.51 -20.11 29.21
C ASP A 553 9.75 -20.15 28.30
N GLU A 554 10.76 -20.95 28.66
CA GLU A 554 12.02 -21.09 27.90
C GLU A 554 11.78 -21.39 26.41
N ALA A 555 10.77 -22.21 26.07
CA ALA A 555 10.46 -22.56 24.69
C ALA A 555 10.00 -21.35 23.87
N VAL A 556 9.34 -20.38 24.50
CA VAL A 556 8.93 -19.12 23.85
C VAL A 556 10.14 -18.21 23.64
N SER A 557 11.05 -18.14 24.61
CA SER A 557 12.32 -17.43 24.41
C SER A 557 13.08 -18.01 23.23
N ASP A 558 13.12 -19.34 23.09
CA ASP A 558 13.75 -20.01 21.96
C ASP A 558 13.08 -19.71 20.62
N ALA A 559 11.75 -19.78 20.58
CA ALA A 559 10.99 -19.51 19.36
C ALA A 559 11.19 -18.06 18.85
N ILE A 560 11.33 -17.07 19.75
CA ILE A 560 11.64 -15.68 19.35
C ILE A 560 13.03 -15.58 18.72
N HIS A 561 14.00 -16.31 19.25
CA HIS A 561 15.34 -16.39 18.66
C HIS A 561 15.33 -17.10 17.30
N GLU A 562 14.51 -18.13 17.12
CA GLU A 562 14.33 -18.81 15.84
C GLU A 562 13.70 -17.90 14.78
N ILE A 563 12.66 -17.14 15.15
CA ILE A 563 12.03 -16.15 14.25
C ILE A 563 13.08 -15.16 13.70
N VAL A 564 13.98 -14.68 14.56
CA VAL A 564 15.06 -13.76 14.16
C VAL A 564 16.16 -14.45 13.36
N ALA A 565 16.38 -15.75 13.56
CA ALA A 565 17.36 -16.52 12.80
C ALA A 565 16.86 -16.86 11.39
N SER A 566 15.54 -17.02 11.22
CA SER A 566 14.90 -17.40 9.96
C SER A 566 14.48 -16.22 9.08
N GLY A 567 14.28 -15.04 9.67
CA GLY A 567 13.86 -13.80 8.98
C GLY A 567 15.03 -12.88 8.66
#